data_AF-A0A2D5VSF1-F1
#
_entry.id   AF-A0A2D5VSF1-F1
#
_cell.length_a   1.000
_cell.length_b   1.000
_cell.length_c   1.000
_cell.angle_alpha   90.00
_cell.angle_beta   90.00
_cell.angle_gamma   90.00
#
_symmetry.space_group_name_H-M   'P 1'
#
loop_
_entity.id
_entity.type
_entity.pdbx_description
1 polymer ?
#
loop_
_entity_poly.entity_id
_entity_poly.type
_entity_poly.pdbx_seq_one_letter_code
_entity_poly.pdbx_strand_id
1 'polypeptide(L)'
;MQIFKRRDGDEQPYWPFGPFKVRLPFVHYRWETAEMLQALIMFVVSLAMIPLLEKYLGLPYDVALAYVVVCGIGFMLPALLGVPLVPGWITPGIPVVLLFLGNYEPGPAAIQALLALQFLVFVIFL
;
A
#
# COMPACT_ATOMS: atom_id res chain seq x y z
N MET A 1 8.40 22.80 -7.38
CA MET A 1 8.33 23.89 -6.37
C MET A 1 7.16 23.59 -5.44
N GLN A 2 7.28 23.86 -4.14
CA GLN A 2 6.16 23.73 -3.17
C GLN A 2 5.55 25.10 -2.86
N ILE A 3 4.23 25.16 -2.66
CA ILE A 3 3.50 26.41 -2.40
C ILE A 3 3.81 26.94 -0.99
N PHE A 4 3.66 26.09 0.04
CA PHE A 4 4.02 26.47 1.40
C PHE A 4 5.50 26.19 1.66
N LYS A 5 6.21 27.19 2.19
CA LYS A 5 7.63 27.06 2.56
C LYS A 5 7.76 27.17 4.08
N ARG A 6 8.42 26.19 4.69
CA ARG A 6 8.86 26.27 6.08
C ARG A 6 10.17 27.04 6.18
N ARG A 7 10.52 27.54 7.38
CA ARG A 7 11.89 27.94 7.68
C ARG A 7 12.73 26.69 7.91
N ASP A 8 14.03 26.78 7.70
CA ASP A 8 14.92 25.64 7.92
C ASP A 8 14.87 25.20 9.40
N GLY A 9 14.63 23.92 9.63
CA GLY A 9 14.45 23.34 10.97
C GLY A 9 13.00 23.25 11.46
N ASP A 10 12.06 24.01 10.89
CA ASP A 10 10.64 23.94 11.27
C ASP A 10 9.95 22.66 10.74
N GLU A 11 8.79 22.29 11.25
CA GLU A 11 8.03 21.17 10.69
C GLU A 11 7.59 21.45 9.24
N GLN A 12 7.53 20.40 8.39
CA GLN A 12 6.97 20.56 7.04
C GLN A 12 5.51 21.02 7.12
N PRO A 13 5.06 21.98 6.29
CA PRO A 13 3.69 22.47 6.29
C PRO A 13 2.69 21.31 6.18
N TYR A 14 1.53 21.43 6.84
CA TYR A 14 0.46 20.45 6.77
C TYR A 14 -0.89 21.09 7.08
N TRP A 15 -1.97 20.43 6.69
CA TRP A 15 -3.30 20.72 7.23
C TRP A 15 -3.59 19.82 8.43
N PRO A 16 -3.91 20.38 9.61
CA PRO A 16 -4.27 19.58 10.77
C PRO A 16 -5.61 18.89 10.54
N PHE A 17 -5.67 17.58 10.78
CA PHE A 17 -6.89 16.78 10.74
C PHE A 17 -6.91 15.81 11.92
N GLY A 18 -7.31 16.31 13.09
CA GLY A 18 -7.26 15.53 14.34
C GLY A 18 -5.82 15.09 14.67
N PRO A 19 -5.54 13.79 14.87
CA PRO A 19 -4.19 13.29 15.10
C PRO A 19 -3.31 13.29 13.82
N PHE A 20 -3.90 13.51 12.64
CA PHE A 20 -3.22 13.40 11.36
C PHE A 20 -2.74 14.76 10.86
N LYS A 21 -1.65 14.72 10.09
CA LYS A 21 -1.05 15.89 9.44
C LYS A 21 -1.13 15.71 7.94
N VAL A 22 -2.20 16.21 7.32
CA VAL A 22 -2.44 16.00 5.89
C VAL A 22 -1.38 16.73 5.07
N ARG A 23 -0.61 16.00 4.27
CA ARG A 23 0.47 16.50 3.43
C ARG A 23 0.25 16.10 1.99
N LEU A 24 0.16 17.09 1.12
CA LEU A 24 -0.01 16.91 -0.32
C LEU A 24 1.25 17.31 -1.08
N PRO A 25 1.62 16.55 -2.13
CA PRO A 25 2.70 16.94 -3.03
C PRO A 25 2.37 18.27 -3.68
N PHE A 26 3.40 19.04 -4.05
CA PHE A 26 3.33 20.39 -4.63
C PHE A 26 2.77 21.48 -3.71
N VAL A 27 1.92 21.15 -2.75
CA VAL A 27 1.35 22.11 -1.79
C VAL A 27 2.25 22.22 -0.56
N HIS A 28 2.49 21.08 0.08
CA HIS A 28 3.13 20.99 1.40
C HIS A 28 4.60 20.60 1.30
N TYR A 29 4.95 19.78 0.32
CA TYR A 29 6.32 19.35 0.07
C TYR A 29 6.66 19.37 -1.42
N ARG A 30 7.96 19.45 -1.72
CA ARG A 30 8.48 19.52 -3.07
C ARG A 30 8.27 18.18 -3.77
N TRP A 31 7.86 18.25 -5.03
CA TRP A 31 7.89 17.08 -5.89
C TRP A 31 9.31 16.70 -6.27
N GLU A 32 9.73 15.52 -5.85
CA GLU A 32 11.01 14.94 -6.22
C GLU A 32 10.85 13.92 -7.33
N THR A 33 11.47 14.20 -8.47
CA THR A 33 11.40 13.33 -9.65
C THR A 33 12.02 11.97 -9.40
N ALA A 34 13.07 11.89 -8.57
CA ALA A 34 13.69 10.64 -8.16
C ALA A 34 12.72 9.75 -7.35
N GLU A 35 12.04 10.33 -6.35
CA GLU A 35 11.05 9.61 -5.55
C GLU A 35 9.84 9.19 -6.39
N MET A 36 9.36 10.06 -7.27
CA MET A 36 8.29 9.74 -8.22
C MET A 36 8.67 8.55 -9.10
N LEU A 37 9.87 8.55 -9.68
CA LEU A 37 10.32 7.47 -10.55
C LEU A 37 10.46 6.16 -9.76
N GLN A 38 11.02 6.22 -8.55
CA GLN A 38 11.08 5.07 -7.65
C GLN A 38 9.68 4.53 -7.33
N ALA A 39 8.75 5.40 -6.97
CA ALA A 39 7.36 5.01 -6.66
C ALA A 39 6.66 4.38 -7.89
N LEU A 40 6.88 4.93 -9.09
CA LEU A 40 6.34 4.38 -10.33
C LEU A 40 6.87 2.96 -10.60
N ILE A 41 8.18 2.75 -10.44
CA ILE A 41 8.79 1.43 -10.61
C ILE A 41 8.22 0.44 -9.57
N MET A 42 8.10 0.85 -8.30
CA MET A 42 7.51 0.03 -7.24
C MET A 42 6.05 -0.32 -7.54
N PHE A 43 5.27 0.63 -8.06
CA PHE A 43 3.90 0.38 -8.49
C PHE A 43 3.84 -0.68 -9.61
N VAL A 44 4.67 -0.56 -10.65
CA VAL A 44 4.71 -1.54 -11.75
C VAL A 44 5.11 -2.92 -11.24
N VAL A 45 6.11 -3.02 -10.36
CA VAL A 45 6.52 -4.30 -9.76
C VAL A 45 5.39 -4.92 -8.96
N SER A 46 4.56 -4.12 -8.27
CA SER A 46 3.42 -4.62 -7.50
C SER A 46 2.32 -5.26 -8.35
N LEU A 47 2.24 -4.93 -9.65
CA LEU A 47 1.30 -5.57 -10.59
C LEU A 47 1.59 -7.06 -10.77
N ALA A 48 2.78 -7.54 -10.43
CA ALA A 48 3.12 -8.96 -10.41
C ALA A 48 2.27 -9.77 -9.42
N MET A 49 1.51 -9.12 -8.53
CA MET A 49 0.53 -9.80 -7.67
C MET A 49 -0.70 -10.29 -8.42
N ILE A 50 -1.08 -9.69 -9.55
CA ILE A 50 -2.27 -10.07 -10.32
C ILE A 50 -2.30 -11.58 -10.63
N PRO A 51 -1.27 -12.18 -11.26
CA PRO A 51 -1.29 -13.62 -11.56
C PRO A 51 -1.35 -14.51 -10.31
N LEU A 52 -0.85 -14.04 -9.16
CA LEU A 52 -0.96 -14.78 -7.90
C LEU A 52 -2.40 -14.74 -7.37
N LEU A 53 -3.07 -13.60 -7.47
CA LEU A 53 -4.47 -13.45 -7.10
C LEU A 53 -5.39 -14.30 -7.99
N GLU A 54 -5.15 -14.32 -9.31
CA GLU A 54 -5.88 -15.17 -10.24
C GLU A 54 -5.67 -16.66 -9.91
N LYS A 55 -4.42 -17.08 -9.72
CA LYS A 55 -4.08 -18.50 -9.50
C LYS A 55 -4.54 -19.04 -8.14
N TYR A 56 -4.32 -18.29 -7.05
CA TYR A 56 -4.51 -18.80 -5.69
C TYR A 56 -5.84 -18.37 -5.07
N LEU A 57 -6.45 -17.27 -5.52
CA LEU A 57 -7.76 -16.83 -5.05
C LEU A 57 -8.87 -17.06 -6.08
N GLY A 58 -8.53 -17.42 -7.33
CA GLY A 58 -9.52 -17.64 -8.39
C GLY A 58 -10.20 -16.36 -8.87
N LEU A 59 -9.56 -15.20 -8.65
CA LEU A 59 -10.13 -13.91 -9.02
C LEU A 59 -10.05 -13.70 -10.55
N PRO A 60 -11.08 -13.10 -11.17
CA PRO A 60 -10.97 -12.59 -12.54
C PRO A 60 -9.93 -11.45 -12.62
N TYR A 61 -9.27 -11.31 -13.77
CA TYR A 61 -8.26 -10.27 -14.02
C TYR A 61 -8.71 -8.87 -13.60
N ASP A 62 -9.91 -8.43 -14.01
CA ASP A 62 -10.41 -7.08 -13.72
C ASP A 62 -10.55 -6.83 -12.21
N VAL A 63 -10.94 -7.87 -11.46
CA VAL A 63 -11.08 -7.81 -10.01
C VAL A 63 -9.70 -7.80 -9.34
N ALA A 64 -8.76 -8.61 -9.83
CA ALA A 64 -7.39 -8.63 -9.32
C ALA A 64 -6.65 -7.29 -9.59
N LEU A 65 -6.85 -6.70 -10.77
CA LEU A 65 -6.34 -5.37 -11.11
C LEU A 65 -6.92 -4.30 -10.18
N ALA A 66 -8.24 -4.29 -10.00
CA ALA A 66 -8.90 -3.36 -9.09
C ALA A 66 -8.36 -3.50 -7.66
N TYR A 67 -8.18 -4.73 -7.18
CA TYR A 67 -7.60 -5.01 -5.86
C TYR A 67 -6.20 -4.41 -5.71
N VAL A 68 -5.30 -4.63 -6.68
CA VAL A 68 -3.92 -4.11 -6.62
C VAL A 68 -3.91 -2.56 -6.64
N VAL A 69 -4.76 -1.93 -7.46
CA VAL A 69 -4.88 -0.47 -7.52
C VAL A 69 -5.38 0.11 -6.20
N VAL A 70 -6.45 -0.46 -5.63
CA VAL A 70 -7.00 -0.02 -4.34
C VAL A 70 -5.97 -0.19 -3.22
N CYS A 71 -5.27 -1.33 -3.20
CA CYS A 71 -4.19 -1.59 -2.25
C CYS A 71 -3.05 -0.55 -2.38
N GLY A 72 -2.65 -0.21 -3.61
CA GLY A 72 -1.64 0.82 -3.88
C GLY A 72 -2.06 2.20 -3.39
N ILE A 73 -3.34 2.57 -3.52
CA ILE A 73 -3.87 3.81 -2.93
C ILE A 73 -3.81 3.76 -1.40
N GLY A 74 -4.16 2.63 -0.80
CA GLY A 74 -4.06 2.42 0.65
C GLY A 74 -2.63 2.57 1.17
N PHE A 75 -1.62 2.14 0.43
CA PHE A 75 -0.21 2.34 0.79
C PHE A 75 0.22 3.82 0.80
N MET A 76 -0.43 4.69 0.02
CA MET A 76 -0.13 6.12 0.05
C MET A 76 -0.78 6.85 1.24
N LEU A 77 -1.72 6.21 1.95
CA LEU A 77 -2.48 6.87 3.02
C LEU A 77 -1.61 7.35 4.19
N PRO A 78 -0.64 6.57 4.72
CA PRO A 78 0.20 7.05 5.83
C PRO A 78 1.08 8.23 5.44
N ALA A 79 1.62 8.22 4.21
CA ALA A 79 2.34 9.34 3.64
C ALA A 79 1.47 10.61 3.56
N LEU A 80 0.23 10.45 3.09
CA LEU A 80 -0.76 11.52 3.05
C LEU A 80 -1.10 12.04 4.46
N LEU A 81 -1.18 11.16 5.46
CA LEU A 81 -1.58 11.50 6.84
C LEU A 81 -0.41 11.97 7.73
N GLY A 82 0.77 12.17 7.14
CA GLY A 82 1.88 12.89 7.78
C GLY A 82 3.04 12.03 8.25
N VAL A 83 2.98 10.71 8.03
CA VAL A 83 4.07 9.78 8.34
C VAL A 83 4.98 9.70 7.12
N PRO A 84 6.29 9.96 7.21
CA PRO A 84 7.20 9.98 6.05
C PRO A 84 7.59 8.55 5.60
N LEU A 85 6.62 7.66 5.40
CA LEU A 85 6.82 6.30 4.91
C LEU A 85 5.61 5.84 4.08
N VAL A 86 5.88 5.03 3.06
CA VAL A 86 4.88 4.30 2.29
C VAL A 86 5.00 2.83 2.73
N PRO A 87 4.06 2.28 3.52
CA PRO A 87 4.11 0.87 3.87
C PRO A 87 3.86 0.03 2.62
N GLY A 88 4.44 -1.17 2.61
CA GLY A 88 4.24 -2.12 1.54
C GLY A 88 4.25 -3.53 2.09
N TRP A 89 3.79 -4.45 1.25
CA TRP A 89 3.90 -5.87 1.55
C TRP A 89 5.34 -6.33 1.43
N ILE A 90 5.82 -7.13 2.38
CA ILE A 90 7.18 -7.67 2.33
C ILE A 90 7.23 -8.85 1.35
N THR A 91 8.05 -8.75 0.30
CA THR A 91 8.21 -9.82 -0.70
C THR A 91 8.52 -11.20 -0.10
N PRO A 92 9.34 -11.32 0.97
CA PRO A 92 9.57 -12.60 1.64
C PRO A 92 8.33 -13.24 2.29
N GLY A 93 7.25 -12.49 2.51
CA GLY A 93 5.99 -13.02 3.03
C GLY A 93 5.18 -13.81 2.00
N ILE A 94 5.43 -13.59 0.69
CA ILE A 94 4.67 -14.24 -0.40
C ILE A 94 4.66 -15.78 -0.25
N PRO A 95 5.80 -16.48 -0.12
CA PRO A 95 5.80 -17.95 -0.08
C PRO A 95 5.01 -18.51 1.12
N VAL A 96 5.07 -17.84 2.27
CA VAL A 96 4.38 -18.28 3.50
C VAL A 96 2.87 -18.18 3.32
N VAL A 97 2.39 -17.07 2.77
CA VAL A 97 0.96 -16.88 2.51
C VAL A 97 0.47 -17.83 1.43
N LEU A 98 1.24 -18.02 0.35
CA LEU A 98 0.88 -18.98 -0.69
C LEU A 98 0.82 -20.42 -0.17
N LEU A 99 1.74 -20.82 0.70
CA LEU A 99 1.71 -22.12 1.36
C LEU A 99 0.47 -22.29 2.23
N PHE A 100 0.09 -21.26 2.99
CA PHE A 100 -1.14 -21.28 3.78
C PHE A 100 -2.40 -21.36 2.91
N LEU A 101 -2.50 -20.53 1.87
CA LEU A 101 -3.63 -20.50 0.94
C LEU A 101 -3.76 -21.78 0.11
N GLY A 102 -2.65 -22.50 -0.13
CA GLY A 102 -2.66 -23.78 -0.81
C GLY A 102 -3.49 -24.88 -0.13
N ASN A 103 -3.91 -24.67 1.13
CA ASN A 103 -4.82 -25.58 1.85
C ASN A 103 -6.31 -25.31 1.57
N TYR A 104 -6.63 -24.31 0.74
CA TYR A 104 -8.00 -23.91 0.43
C TYR A 104 -8.23 -23.97 -1.08
N GLU A 105 -9.45 -24.32 -1.50
CA GLU A 105 -9.84 -24.22 -2.90
C GLU A 105 -9.91 -22.74 -3.33
N PRO A 106 -9.36 -22.38 -4.51
CA PRO A 106 -9.50 -21.04 -5.06
C PRO A 106 -10.97 -20.62 -5.16
N GLY A 107 -11.28 -19.41 -4.71
CA GLY A 107 -12.64 -18.87 -4.62
C GLY A 107 -12.95 -18.31 -3.23
N PRO A 108 -14.22 -18.39 -2.78
CA PRO A 108 -14.65 -17.75 -1.54
C PRO A 108 -13.87 -18.18 -0.29
N ALA A 109 -13.53 -19.46 -0.18
CA ALA A 109 -12.80 -20.01 0.97
C ALA A 109 -11.38 -19.44 1.07
N ALA A 110 -10.64 -19.41 -0.04
CA ALA A 110 -9.29 -18.83 -0.08
C ALA A 110 -9.29 -17.31 0.21
N ILE A 111 -10.30 -16.58 -0.27
CA ILE A 111 -10.45 -15.14 0.01
C ILE A 111 -10.71 -14.89 1.49
N GLN A 112 -11.62 -15.66 2.10
CA GLN A 112 -11.89 -15.57 3.54
C GLN A 112 -10.66 -15.96 4.37
N ALA A 113 -9.93 -17.00 3.97
CA ALA A 113 -8.69 -17.41 4.62
C ALA A 113 -7.62 -16.32 4.54
N LEU A 114 -7.46 -15.67 3.38
CA LEU A 114 -6.54 -14.54 3.24
C LEU A 114 -6.94 -13.37 4.14
N LEU A 115 -8.21 -13.00 4.17
CA LEU A 115 -8.71 -11.93 5.03
C LEU A 115 -8.48 -12.24 6.51
N ALA A 116 -8.80 -13.46 6.95
CA ALA A 116 -8.56 -13.91 8.31
C ALA A 116 -7.07 -13.87 8.68
N LEU A 117 -6.18 -14.27 7.76
CA LEU A 117 -4.75 -14.17 7.96
C LEU A 117 -4.29 -12.72 8.10
N GLN A 118 -4.75 -11.79 7.24
CA GLN A 118 -4.40 -10.38 7.35
C GLN A 118 -4.90 -9.77 8.67
N PHE A 119 -6.11 -10.14 9.09
CA PHE A 119 -6.69 -9.67 10.35
C PHE A 119 -5.91 -10.20 11.56
N LEU A 120 -5.49 -11.47 11.53
CA LEU A 120 -4.63 -12.04 12.57
C LEU A 120 -3.29 -11.31 12.67
N VAL A 121 -2.64 -11.06 11.53
CA VAL A 121 -1.38 -10.29 11.48
C VAL A 121 -1.60 -8.89 12.06
N PHE A 122 -2.68 -8.20 11.66
CA PHE A 122 -3.04 -6.90 12.21
C PHE A 122 -3.17 -6.92 13.74
N VAL A 123 -3.87 -7.90 14.31
CA VAL A 123 -4.04 -8.01 15.77
C VAL A 123 -2.71 -8.30 16.49
N ILE A 124 -1.81 -9.08 15.89
CA ILE A 124 -0.50 -9.39 16.49
C ILE A 124 0.41 -8.15 16.58
N PHE A 125 0.31 -7.23 15.61
CA PHE A 125 1.18 -6.06 15.50
C PHE A 125 0.53 -4.74 15.95
N LEU A 126 -0.68 -4.79 16.54
CA LEU A 126 -1.37 -3.64 17.13
C LEU A 126 -0.74 -3.22 18.47
#